data_AF-A0A2T4X2W3-F1
#
_entry.id   AF-A0A2T4X2W3-F1
#
_cell.length_a   1.000
_cell.length_b   1.000
_cell.length_c   1.000
_cell.angle_alpha   90.00
_cell.angle_beta   90.00
_cell.angle_gamma   90.00
#
_symmetry.space_group_name_H-M   'P 1'
#
loop_
_entity.id
_entity.type
_entity.pdbx_description
1 polymer ?
#
loop_
_entity_poly.entity_id
_entity_poly.type
_entity_poly.pdbx_seq_one_letter_code
_entity_poly.pdbx_strand_id
1 'polypeptide(L)'
;MAALDSGILTKEQAQHVANAIQEVIVRGDGEASGPNDQNDSSQPRPTDYLEVQAMLREAGGPETSRMHSGRSRQCMLATLHRCFLRDRFLMIFESLLDVRQQMLSLGITYAETLVPAYTNGVQAQPVTMGHLLCGYESALQRTSQRLP
;
A
#
# COMPACT_ATOMS: atom_id res chain seq x y z
N MET A 1 4.50 -21.98 -0.74
CA MET A 1 3.68 -22.68 -1.74
C MET A 1 4.48 -22.99 -3.00
N ALA A 2 4.83 -22.04 -3.87
CA ALA A 2 5.56 -22.36 -5.12
C ALA A 2 6.85 -23.20 -4.98
N ALA A 3 7.65 -23.00 -3.93
CA ALA A 3 8.86 -23.80 -3.67
C ALA A 3 8.56 -25.24 -3.19
N LEU A 4 7.40 -25.46 -2.58
CA LEU A 4 6.91 -26.80 -2.21
C LEU A 4 6.39 -27.51 -3.46
N ASP A 5 5.62 -26.80 -4.29
CA ASP A 5 5.01 -27.35 -5.52
C ASP A 5 6.05 -27.73 -6.57
N SER A 6 7.20 -27.05 -6.58
CA SER A 6 8.33 -27.33 -7.47
C SER A 6 9.35 -28.33 -6.90
N GLY A 7 9.11 -28.86 -5.69
CA GLY A 7 10.01 -29.81 -5.02
C GLY A 7 11.34 -29.23 -4.54
N ILE A 8 11.48 -27.90 -4.48
CA ILE A 8 12.67 -27.21 -3.97
C ILE A 8 12.78 -27.37 -2.44
N LEU A 9 11.64 -27.44 -1.75
CA LEU A 9 11.53 -27.64 -0.31
C LEU A 9 10.64 -28.86 -0.02
N THR A 10 10.99 -29.63 1.01
CA THR A 10 10.06 -30.60 1.61
C THR A 10 8.99 -29.89 2.43
N LYS A 11 7.90 -30.59 2.80
CA LYS A 11 6.84 -30.02 3.65
C LYS A 11 7.35 -29.56 5.01
N GLU A 12 8.25 -30.34 5.62
CA GLU A 12 8.88 -30.00 6.90
C GLU A 12 9.78 -28.77 6.78
N GLN A 13 10.59 -28.69 5.72
CA GLN A 13 11.43 -27.52 5.45
C GLN A 13 10.58 -26.28 5.17
N ALA A 14 9.50 -26.40 4.41
CA ALA A 14 8.59 -25.30 4.13
C ALA A 14 7.92 -24.77 5.41
N GLN A 15 7.54 -25.65 6.34
CA GLN A 15 7.01 -25.25 7.65
C GLN A 15 8.06 -24.52 8.49
N HIS A 16 9.29 -25.04 8.54
CA HIS A 16 10.38 -24.40 9.26
C HIS A 16 10.69 -23.00 8.72
N VAL A 17 10.78 -22.87 7.39
CA VAL A 17 10.99 -21.59 6.72
C VAL A 17 9.82 -20.62 6.96
N ALA A 18 8.57 -21.10 6.95
CA ALA A 18 7.41 -20.27 7.25
C ALA A 18 7.45 -19.70 8.68
N ASN A 19 7.86 -20.51 9.67
CA ASN A 19 8.04 -20.06 11.04
C ASN A 19 9.13 -18.97 11.14
N ALA A 20 10.25 -19.16 10.44
CA ALA A 20 11.33 -18.16 10.39
C ALA A 20 10.88 -16.84 9.73
N ILE A 21 10.06 -16.90 8.67
CA ILE A 21 9.47 -15.68 8.08
C ILE A 21 8.59 -14.97 9.09
N GLN A 22 7.73 -15.71 9.81
CA GLN A 22 6.85 -15.14 10.82
C GLN A 22 7.66 -14.44 11.93
N GLU A 23 8.74 -15.06 12.39
CA GLU A 23 9.64 -14.48 13.37
C GLU A 23 10.28 -13.17 12.87
N VAL A 24 10.80 -13.16 11.63
CA VAL A 24 11.41 -11.95 11.04
C VAL A 24 10.38 -10.84 10.84
N ILE A 25 9.13 -11.16 10.48
CA ILE A 25 8.04 -10.18 10.39
C ILE A 25 7.78 -9.56 11.77
N VAL A 26 7.62 -10.38 12.80
CA VAL A 26 7.34 -9.91 14.17
C VAL A 26 8.49 -9.04 14.70
N ARG A 27 9.75 -9.47 14.49
CA ARG A 27 10.94 -8.66 14.80
C ARG A 27 10.93 -7.31 14.06
N GLY A 28 10.50 -7.29 12.79
CA GLY A 28 10.47 -6.09 11.93
C GLY A 28 9.30 -5.13 12.18
N ASP A 29 8.24 -5.59 12.85
CA ASP A 29 7.08 -4.79 13.25
C ASP A 29 7.21 -4.20 14.65
N GLY A 30 8.29 -4.53 15.38
CA GLY A 30 8.55 -4.01 16.72
C GLY A 30 7.71 -4.69 17.81
N GLU A 31 7.01 -5.78 17.50
CA GLU A 31 6.34 -6.61 18.49
C GLU A 31 7.38 -7.57 19.09
N ALA A 32 7.79 -7.31 20.33
CA ALA A 32 8.74 -8.16 21.04
C ALA A 32 8.22 -9.61 21.09
N SER A 33 8.98 -10.55 20.51
CA SER A 33 8.69 -11.98 20.62
C SER A 33 9.15 -12.48 21.99
N GLY A 34 8.38 -12.15 23.03
CA GLY A 34 8.52 -12.72 24.37
C GLY A 34 9.12 -11.79 25.42
N PRO A 35 8.95 -12.14 26.71
CA PRO A 35 9.22 -11.26 27.87
C PRO A 35 10.70 -10.96 28.13
N ASN A 36 11.61 -11.30 27.22
CA ASN A 36 13.06 -11.15 27.41
C ASN A 36 13.81 -10.56 26.21
N ASP A 37 13.10 -9.99 25.23
CA ASP A 37 13.73 -9.41 24.04
C ASP A 37 14.19 -7.97 24.29
N GLN A 38 15.51 -7.76 24.40
CA GLN A 38 16.16 -6.44 24.30
C GLN A 38 16.22 -5.98 22.84
N ASN A 39 15.12 -6.13 22.08
CA ASN A 39 15.09 -5.70 20.70
C ASN A 39 14.90 -4.18 20.69
N ASP A 40 16.02 -3.47 20.57
CA ASP A 40 16.06 -2.03 20.43
C ASP A 40 15.25 -1.64 19.18
N SER A 41 14.12 -0.97 19.41
CA SER A 41 13.25 -0.37 18.39
C SER A 41 13.96 0.64 17.46
N SER A 42 15.27 0.81 17.59
CA SER A 42 16.13 1.69 16.82
C SER A 42 16.65 1.09 15.50
N GLN A 43 16.56 -0.22 15.27
CA GLN A 43 17.07 -0.79 14.02
C GLN A 43 16.19 -0.43 12.83
N PRO A 44 16.73 0.21 11.78
CA PRO A 44 15.95 0.60 10.62
C PRO A 44 15.44 -0.65 9.89
N ARG A 45 14.19 -0.57 9.40
CA ARG A 45 13.62 -1.64 8.57
C ARG A 45 14.52 -1.90 7.35
N PRO A 46 14.79 -3.18 7.02
CA PRO A 46 15.56 -3.54 5.83
C PRO A 46 15.01 -2.89 4.57
N THR A 47 15.89 -2.32 3.75
CA THR A 47 15.53 -1.77 2.44
C THR A 47 15.96 -2.67 1.29
N ASP A 48 16.81 -3.66 1.58
CA ASP A 48 17.29 -4.64 0.63
C ASP A 48 16.91 -6.07 1.01
N TYR A 49 16.63 -6.89 0.00
CA TYR A 49 16.38 -8.32 0.17
C TYR A 49 17.56 -9.04 0.83
N LEU A 50 18.80 -8.60 0.61
CA LEU A 50 19.98 -9.23 1.20
C LEU A 50 20.02 -9.11 2.73
N GLU A 51 19.54 -7.99 3.26
CA GLU A 51 19.40 -7.77 4.71
C GLU A 51 18.33 -8.70 5.28
N VAL A 52 17.18 -8.80 4.61
CA VAL A 52 16.11 -9.75 4.98
C VAL A 52 16.60 -11.20 4.89
N GLN A 53 17.40 -11.55 3.89
CA GLN A 53 17.97 -12.88 3.74
C GLN A 53 18.93 -13.22 4.89
N ALA A 54 19.71 -12.25 5.37
CA ALA A 54 20.57 -12.44 6.53
C ALA A 54 19.75 -12.73 7.79
N MET A 55 18.67 -11.96 8.02
CA MET A 55 17.75 -12.17 9.15
C MET A 55 17.05 -13.53 9.08
N LEU A 56 16.59 -13.93 7.89
CA LEU A 56 15.98 -15.25 7.69
C LEU A 56 16.97 -16.38 7.94
N ARG A 57 18.24 -16.21 7.53
CA ARG A 57 19.28 -17.21 7.80
C ARG A 57 19.61 -17.32 9.28
N GLU A 58 19.55 -16.23 10.02
CA GLU A 58 19.70 -16.24 11.48
C GLU A 58 18.54 -16.97 12.16
N ALA A 59 17.30 -16.69 11.75
CA ALA A 59 16.10 -17.28 12.37
C ALA A 59 15.86 -18.76 11.99
N GLY A 60 16.01 -19.10 10.71
CA GLY A 60 15.64 -20.42 10.16
C GLY A 60 16.80 -21.23 9.58
N GLY A 61 18.03 -20.80 9.79
CA GLY A 61 19.22 -21.49 9.31
C GLY A 61 19.40 -21.47 7.78
N PRO A 62 20.32 -22.29 7.25
CA PRO A 62 20.74 -22.23 5.85
C PRO A 62 19.64 -22.64 4.86
N GLU A 63 18.64 -23.42 5.29
CA GLU A 63 17.54 -23.89 4.44
C GLU A 63 16.65 -22.74 3.93
N THR A 64 16.61 -21.61 4.64
CA THR A 64 15.90 -20.40 4.19
C THR A 64 16.46 -19.83 2.88
N SER A 65 17.74 -20.07 2.58
CA SER A 65 18.37 -19.61 1.33
C SER A 65 17.74 -20.22 0.08
N ARG A 66 17.15 -21.42 0.18
CA ARG A 66 16.46 -22.09 -0.92
C ARG A 66 15.22 -21.34 -1.40
N MET A 67 14.68 -20.41 -0.62
CA MET A 67 13.60 -19.53 -1.07
C MET A 67 14.01 -18.60 -2.21
N HIS A 68 15.31 -18.36 -2.37
CA HIS A 68 15.85 -17.56 -3.46
C HIS A 68 16.01 -18.36 -4.76
N SER A 69 15.94 -19.69 -4.71
CA SER A 69 16.13 -20.55 -5.88
C SER A 69 15.12 -20.21 -6.98
N GLY A 70 15.64 -19.94 -8.18
CA GLY A 70 14.84 -19.54 -9.34
C GLY A 70 14.31 -18.10 -9.29
N ARG A 71 14.79 -17.25 -8.36
CA ARG A 71 14.40 -15.83 -8.24
C ARG A 71 15.62 -14.93 -8.38
N SER A 72 15.48 -13.83 -9.11
CA SER A 72 16.47 -12.76 -9.12
C SER A 72 16.08 -11.64 -8.16
N ARG A 73 17.08 -10.96 -7.61
CA ARG A 73 16.88 -9.79 -6.76
C ARG A 73 16.08 -8.70 -7.48
N GLN A 74 16.35 -8.49 -8.78
CA GLN A 74 15.66 -7.46 -9.58
C GLN A 74 14.16 -7.76 -9.74
N CYS A 75 13.79 -9.03 -10.00
CA CYS A 75 12.39 -9.41 -10.10
C CYS A 75 11.67 -9.27 -8.75
N MET A 76 12.31 -9.68 -7.65
CA MET A 76 11.72 -9.55 -6.32
C MET A 76 11.52 -8.08 -5.92
N LEU A 77 12.51 -7.21 -6.17
CA LEU A 77 12.40 -5.79 -5.89
C LEU A 77 11.26 -5.14 -6.70
N ALA A 78 11.17 -5.47 -7.99
CA ALA A 78 10.11 -4.95 -8.84
C ALA A 78 8.71 -5.43 -8.40
N THR A 79 8.59 -6.66 -7.89
CA THR A 79 7.34 -7.17 -7.31
C THR A 79 7.00 -6.44 -6.00
N LEU A 80 7.96 -6.31 -5.09
CA LEU A 80 7.78 -5.59 -3.82
C LEU A 80 7.33 -4.15 -4.05
N HIS A 81 7.98 -3.42 -4.96
CA HIS A 81 7.59 -2.06 -5.31
C HIS A 81 6.17 -1.98 -5.84
N ARG A 82 5.75 -2.92 -6.69
CA ARG A 82 4.37 -2.96 -7.21
C ARG A 82 3.35 -3.21 -6.10
N CYS A 83 3.63 -4.14 -5.17
CA CYS A 83 2.77 -4.39 -4.02
C CYS A 83 2.66 -3.14 -3.14
N PHE A 84 3.80 -2.52 -2.79
CA PHE A 84 3.82 -1.32 -1.96
C PHE A 84 3.07 -0.14 -2.62
N LEU A 85 3.35 0.12 -3.90
CA LEU A 85 2.68 1.19 -4.63
C LEU A 85 1.18 0.93 -4.77
N ARG A 86 0.77 -0.33 -4.99
CA ARG A 86 -0.65 -0.70 -5.04
C ARG A 86 -1.35 -0.39 -3.73
N ASP A 87 -0.79 -0.77 -2.60
CA ASP A 87 -1.41 -0.54 -1.29
C ASP A 87 -1.52 0.96 -0.99
N ARG A 88 -0.45 1.72 -1.28
CA ARG A 88 -0.45 3.20 -1.16
C ARG A 88 -1.47 3.85 -2.08
N PHE A 89 -1.55 3.38 -3.31
CA PHE A 89 -2.49 3.87 -4.30
C PHE A 89 -3.94 3.61 -3.86
N LEU A 90 -4.26 2.42 -3.35
CA LEU A 90 -5.61 2.08 -2.87
C LEU A 90 -6.05 3.02 -1.73
N MET A 91 -5.17 3.33 -0.77
CA MET A 91 -5.49 4.27 0.31
C MET A 91 -5.78 5.70 -0.21
N ILE A 92 -5.00 6.17 -1.18
CA ILE A 92 -5.23 7.48 -1.81
C ILE A 92 -6.53 7.47 -2.62
N PHE A 93 -6.81 6.36 -3.31
CA PHE A 93 -8.00 6.21 -4.12
C PHE A 93 -9.28 6.21 -3.27
N GLU A 94 -9.28 5.53 -2.12
CA GLU A 94 -10.38 5.61 -1.14
C GLU A 94 -10.60 7.05 -0.67
N SER A 95 -9.53 7.77 -0.31
CA SER A 95 -9.62 9.18 0.09
C SER A 95 -10.18 10.07 -1.02
N LEU A 96 -9.84 9.80 -2.29
CA LEU A 96 -10.41 10.50 -3.45
C LEU A 96 -11.92 10.24 -3.58
N LEU A 97 -12.36 9.00 -3.39
CA LEU A 97 -13.79 8.65 -3.43
C LEU A 97 -14.56 9.35 -2.32
N ASP A 98 -13.99 9.42 -1.11
CA ASP A 98 -14.58 10.15 0.01
C ASP A 98 -14.76 11.63 -0.29
N VAL A 99 -13.73 12.30 -0.84
CA VAL A 99 -13.83 13.70 -1.26
C VAL A 99 -14.95 13.89 -2.28
N ARG A 100 -15.03 13.02 -3.30
CA ARG A 100 -16.10 13.09 -4.30
C ARG A 100 -17.48 12.95 -3.67
N GLN A 101 -17.66 12.00 -2.75
CA GLN A 101 -18.92 11.80 -2.05
C GLN A 101 -19.30 13.02 -1.19
N GLN A 102 -18.34 13.63 -0.50
CA GLN A 102 -18.57 14.85 0.27
C GLN A 102 -18.94 16.04 -0.63
N MET A 103 -18.30 16.18 -1.79
CA MET A 103 -18.65 17.22 -2.77
C MET A 103 -20.08 17.07 -3.29
N LEU A 104 -20.53 15.85 -3.57
CA LEU A 104 -21.93 15.61 -3.96
C LEU A 104 -22.90 15.94 -2.81
N SER A 105 -22.55 15.58 -1.58
CA SER A 105 -23.38 15.85 -0.39
C SER A 105 -23.53 17.36 -0.13
N LEU A 106 -22.43 18.11 -0.27
CA LEU A 106 -22.44 19.57 -0.23
C LEU A 106 -23.21 20.14 -1.44
N GLY A 107 -23.09 19.52 -2.61
CA GLY A 107 -23.81 19.90 -3.81
C GLY A 107 -25.33 19.86 -3.63
N ILE A 108 -25.83 18.83 -2.93
CA ILE A 108 -27.25 18.70 -2.55
C ILE A 108 -27.62 19.76 -1.51
N THR A 109 -26.80 19.93 -0.47
CA THR A 109 -27.05 20.89 0.62
C THR A 109 -27.18 22.32 0.09
N TYR A 110 -26.37 22.69 -0.90
CA TYR A 110 -26.32 24.03 -1.48
C TYR A 110 -26.89 24.10 -2.90
N ALA A 111 -27.86 23.24 -3.23
CA ALA A 111 -28.42 23.12 -4.57
C ALA A 111 -29.00 24.44 -5.12
N GLU A 112 -29.58 25.28 -4.25
CA GLU A 112 -30.22 26.55 -4.61
C GLU A 112 -29.41 27.79 -4.18
N THR A 113 -28.26 27.61 -3.52
CA THR A 113 -27.44 28.72 -3.04
C THR A 113 -26.76 29.41 -4.20
N LEU A 114 -27.09 30.68 -4.48
CA LEU A 114 -26.47 31.46 -5.54
C LEU A 114 -25.05 31.92 -5.19
N VAL A 115 -24.12 31.78 -6.13
CA VAL A 115 -22.76 32.30 -6.06
C VAL A 115 -22.37 32.97 -7.38
N PRO A 116 -21.49 34.00 -7.36
CA PRO A 116 -20.97 34.57 -8.61
C PRO A 116 -20.08 33.55 -9.32
N ALA A 117 -20.34 33.30 -10.61
CA ALA A 117 -19.37 32.59 -11.45
C ALA A 117 -18.28 33.55 -11.92
N TYR A 118 -17.14 33.01 -12.34
CA TYR A 118 -16.01 33.79 -12.84
C TYR A 118 -15.52 33.28 -14.18
N THR A 119 -15.24 34.20 -15.10
CA THR A 119 -14.57 33.92 -16.37
C THR A 119 -13.48 34.96 -16.58
N ASN A 120 -12.25 34.52 -16.87
CA ASN A 120 -11.08 35.41 -16.97
C ASN A 120 -10.88 36.32 -15.74
N GLY A 121 -11.22 35.81 -14.55
CA GLY A 121 -11.12 36.56 -13.29
C GLY A 121 -12.19 37.62 -13.08
N VAL A 122 -13.16 37.76 -13.99
CA VAL A 122 -14.27 38.72 -13.89
C VAL A 122 -15.58 38.01 -13.56
N GLN A 123 -16.41 38.65 -12.75
CA GLN A 123 -17.74 38.14 -12.38
C GLN A 123 -18.60 37.94 -13.64
N ALA A 124 -19.15 36.75 -13.78
CA ALA A 124 -20.07 36.35 -14.83
C ALA A 124 -21.48 36.15 -14.26
N GLN A 125 -22.36 35.47 -15.00
CA GLN A 125 -23.71 35.15 -14.53
C GLN A 125 -23.67 34.30 -13.24
N PRO A 126 -24.55 34.56 -12.26
CA PRO A 126 -24.66 33.72 -11.07
C PRO A 126 -24.99 32.27 -11.45
N VAL A 127 -24.41 31.35 -10.70
CA VAL A 127 -24.73 29.91 -10.74
C VAL A 127 -25.07 29.44 -9.33
N THR A 128 -25.58 28.22 -9.19
CA THR A 128 -25.73 27.63 -7.85
C THR A 128 -24.42 27.02 -7.37
N MET A 129 -24.15 27.11 -6.07
CA MET A 129 -23.01 26.44 -5.44
C MET A 129 -23.06 24.93 -5.70
N GLY A 130 -24.26 24.34 -5.69
CA GLY A 130 -24.47 22.95 -6.11
C GLY A 130 -23.96 22.66 -7.52
N HIS A 131 -24.28 23.51 -8.49
CA HIS A 131 -23.77 23.37 -9.86
C HIS A 131 -22.24 23.45 -9.92
N LEU A 132 -21.64 24.38 -9.18
CA LEU A 132 -20.18 24.53 -9.12
C LEU A 132 -19.49 23.30 -8.51
N LEU A 133 -20.01 22.79 -7.39
CA LEU A 133 -19.49 21.60 -6.71
C LEU A 133 -19.60 20.34 -7.59
N CYS A 134 -20.73 20.13 -8.26
CA CYS A 134 -20.89 19.04 -9.22
C CYS A 134 -19.92 19.17 -10.42
N GLY A 135 -19.64 20.40 -10.87
CA GLY A 135 -18.65 20.66 -11.92
C GLY A 135 -17.24 20.19 -11.52
N TYR A 136 -16.80 20.50 -10.30
CA TYR A 136 -15.52 20.03 -9.76
C TYR A 136 -15.52 18.51 -9.52
N GLU A 137 -16.60 17.95 -8.96
CA GLU A 137 -16.71 16.50 -8.75
C GLU A 137 -16.61 15.75 -10.08
N SER A 138 -17.26 16.23 -11.15
CA SER A 138 -17.18 15.61 -12.48
C SER A 138 -15.74 15.59 -13.02
N ALA A 139 -14.92 16.60 -12.70
CA ALA A 139 -13.50 16.58 -13.04
C ALA A 139 -12.74 15.49 -12.26
N LEU A 140 -13.01 15.35 -10.96
CA LEU A 140 -12.44 14.29 -10.13
C LEU A 140 -12.93 12.90 -10.55
N GLN A 141 -14.18 12.76 -10.98
CA GLN A 141 -14.72 11.52 -11.53
C GLN A 141 -13.91 11.06 -12.73
N ARG A 142 -13.65 11.95 -13.70
CA ARG A 142 -12.80 11.60 -14.86
C ARG A 142 -11.39 11.19 -14.44
N THR A 143 -10.82 11.83 -13.41
CA THR A 143 -9.53 11.43 -12.85
C THR A 143 -9.62 10.03 -12.26
N SER A 144 -10.65 9.73 -11.45
CA SER A 144 -10.82 8.40 -10.86
C SER A 144 -11.02 7.29 -11.91
N GLN A 145 -11.63 7.58 -13.06
CA GLN A 145 -11.77 6.61 -14.17
C GLN A 145 -10.46 6.28 -14.89
N ARG A 146 -9.44 7.15 -14.80
CA ARG A 146 -8.11 6.92 -15.38
C ARG A 146 -7.20 6.12 -14.44
N LEU A 147 -7.57 6.03 -13.17
CA LEU A 147 -6.84 5.33 -12.14
C LEU A 147 -7.43 3.90 -12.05
N PRO A 148 -6.63 2.85 -12.32
CA PRO A 148 -7.09 1.47 -12.41
C PRO A 148 -7.45 0.85 -11.06
#